data_AF-A0A9E1FNK2-F1
#
_entry.id   AF-A0A9E1FNK2-F1
#
_cell.length_a   1.000
_cell.length_b   1.000
_cell.length_c   1.000
_cell.angle_alpha   90.00
_cell.angle_beta   90.00
_cell.angle_gamma   90.00
#
_symmetry.space_group_name_H-M   'P 1'
#
loop_
_entity.id
_entity.type
_entity.pdbx_description
1 polymer ?
#
loop_
_entity_poly.entity_id
_entity_poly.type
_entity_poly.pdbx_seq_one_letter_code
_entity_poly.pdbx_strand_id
1 'polypeptide(L)'
;EMMTSGKINPAAMITHIGGLNAVVDTVLNLPKIPGGKKLIYTQIELPLTAIADFGKLGETDPLFAKLDEITKRHNGLWSPEAEKYLLANK
;
A
#
# COMPACT_ATOMS: atom_id res chain seq x y z
N GLU A 1 6.45 -21.74 -6.96
CA GLU A 1 7.79 -22.22 -6.54
C GLU A 1 8.74 -21.11 -6.06
N MET A 2 8.98 -20.04 -6.82
CA MET A 2 9.97 -19.02 -6.44
C MET A 2 9.65 -18.24 -5.14
N MET A 3 8.38 -17.86 -4.91
CA MET A 3 7.99 -17.21 -3.64
C MET A 3 8.05 -18.18 -2.46
N THR A 4 7.51 -19.40 -2.64
CA THR A 4 7.51 -20.45 -1.61
C THR A 4 8.91 -20.87 -1.19
N SER A 5 9.87 -20.86 -2.14
CA SER A 5 11.29 -21.14 -1.88
C SER A 5 12.08 -19.91 -1.42
N GLY A 6 11.43 -18.76 -1.18
CA GLY A 6 12.07 -17.54 -0.66
C GLY A 6 12.92 -16.77 -1.67
N LYS A 7 12.95 -17.18 -2.95
CA LYS A 7 13.72 -16.50 -4.00
C LYS A 7 13.13 -15.14 -4.40
N ILE A 8 11.83 -14.94 -4.16
CA ILE A 8 11.13 -13.68 -4.41
C ILE A 8 10.34 -13.31 -3.17
N ASN A 9 10.54 -12.09 -2.66
CA ASN A 9 9.69 -11.52 -1.64
C ASN A 9 8.37 -11.01 -2.27
N PRO A 10 7.20 -11.60 -1.98
CA PRO A 10 5.93 -11.18 -2.56
C PRO A 10 5.51 -9.76 -2.15
N ALA A 11 6.05 -9.21 -1.05
CA ALA A 11 5.81 -7.83 -0.64
C ALA A 11 6.27 -6.83 -1.71
N ALA A 12 7.29 -7.19 -2.51
CA ALA A 12 7.77 -6.37 -3.63
C ALA A 12 6.73 -6.20 -4.75
N MET A 13 5.68 -7.03 -4.79
CA MET A 13 4.61 -6.87 -5.75
C MET A 13 3.55 -5.87 -5.27
N ILE A 14 3.45 -5.58 -3.96
CA ILE A 14 2.43 -4.65 -3.44
C ILE A 14 2.88 -3.24 -3.75
N THR A 15 2.14 -2.54 -4.59
CA THR A 15 2.47 -1.17 -5.01
C THR A 15 1.45 -0.14 -4.55
N HIS A 16 0.22 -0.55 -4.24
CA HIS A 16 -0.84 0.34 -3.79
C HIS A 16 -1.59 -0.24 -2.59
N ILE A 17 -2.04 0.66 -1.73
CA ILE A 17 -2.87 0.38 -0.56
C ILE A 17 -4.17 1.16 -0.70
N GLY A 18 -5.31 0.53 -0.43
CA GLY A 18 -6.62 1.17 -0.50
C GLY A 18 -7.60 0.59 0.52
N GLY A 19 -8.72 1.29 0.69
CA GLY A 19 -9.86 0.88 1.50
C GLY A 19 -10.98 0.31 0.64
N LEU A 20 -12.08 -0.12 1.28
CA LEU A 20 -13.23 -0.72 0.59
C LEU A 20 -13.85 0.23 -0.45
N ASN A 21 -13.87 1.52 -0.15
CA ASN A 21 -14.38 2.57 -1.02
C ASN A 21 -13.63 2.70 -2.36
N ALA A 22 -12.38 2.22 -2.44
CA ALA A 22 -11.59 2.29 -3.68
C ALA A 22 -11.85 1.13 -4.65
N VAL A 23 -12.58 0.07 -4.24
CA VAL A 23 -12.66 -1.19 -5.00
C VAL A 23 -13.33 -1.01 -6.37
N VAL A 24 -14.48 -0.36 -6.43
CA VAL A 24 -15.27 -0.24 -7.68
C VAL A 24 -14.46 0.46 -8.76
N ASP A 25 -13.89 1.63 -8.46
CA ASP A 25 -13.09 2.40 -9.41
C ASP A 25 -11.80 1.66 -9.79
N THR A 26 -11.16 1.00 -8.83
CA THR A 26 -9.94 0.21 -9.07
C THR A 26 -10.21 -0.94 -10.03
N VAL A 27 -11.31 -1.67 -9.86
CA VAL A 27 -11.66 -2.80 -10.72
C VAL A 27 -12.04 -2.33 -12.12
N LEU A 28 -12.88 -1.29 -12.23
CA LEU A 28 -13.30 -0.75 -13.54
C LEU A 28 -12.13 -0.21 -14.36
N ASN A 29 -11.08 0.32 -13.71
CA ASN A 29 -9.95 0.96 -14.37
C ASN A 29 -8.65 0.16 -14.28
N LEU A 30 -8.67 -1.08 -13.80
CA LEU A 30 -7.47 -1.87 -13.48
C LEU A 30 -6.40 -1.87 -14.59
N PRO A 31 -6.74 -2.02 -15.90
CA PRO A 31 -5.74 -2.00 -16.97
C PRO A 31 -5.00 -0.66 -17.13
N LYS A 32 -5.61 0.44 -16.65
CA LYS A 32 -5.07 1.80 -16.72
C LYS A 32 -4.29 2.19 -15.46
N ILE A 33 -4.40 1.42 -14.38
CA ILE A 33 -3.72 1.72 -13.11
C ILE A 33 -2.38 0.97 -13.08
N PRO A 34 -1.24 1.70 -13.15
CA PRO A 34 0.07 1.08 -13.18
C PRO A 34 0.43 0.35 -11.87
N GLY A 35 1.58 -0.33 -11.88
CA GLY A 35 2.10 -1.07 -10.72
C GLY A 35 1.54 -2.49 -10.59
N GLY A 36 2.06 -3.23 -9.60
CA GLY A 36 1.73 -4.63 -9.37
C GLY A 36 0.39 -4.83 -8.67
N LYS A 37 0.45 -5.41 -7.46
CA LYS A 37 -0.67 -5.79 -6.60
C LYS A 37 -1.23 -4.59 -5.85
N LYS A 38 -2.56 -4.44 -5.90
CA LYS A 38 -3.34 -3.43 -5.19
C LYS A 38 -3.95 -4.12 -3.97
N LEU A 39 -3.49 -3.77 -2.78
CA LEU A 39 -3.95 -4.37 -1.53
C LEU A 39 -5.08 -3.53 -0.95
N ILE A 40 -6.21 -4.18 -0.66
CA ILE A 40 -7.42 -3.54 -0.16
C ILE A 40 -7.71 -4.01 1.27
N TYR A 41 -7.85 -3.06 2.18
CA TYR A 41 -8.36 -3.27 3.53
C TYR A 41 -9.86 -3.00 3.55
N THR A 42 -10.66 -4.03 3.76
CA THR A 42 -12.13 -3.96 3.66
C THR A 42 -12.77 -3.21 4.82
N GLN A 43 -12.03 -2.98 5.90
CA GLN A 43 -12.50 -2.38 7.15
C GLN A 43 -12.25 -0.87 7.26
N ILE A 44 -11.58 -0.27 6.26
CA ILE A 44 -11.25 1.16 6.27
C ILE A 44 -11.70 1.86 4.99
N GLU A 45 -11.84 3.18 5.07
CA GLU A 45 -11.93 4.05 3.91
C GLU A 45 -10.58 4.71 3.62
N LEU A 46 -10.05 4.45 2.43
CA LEU A 46 -8.78 4.98 1.97
C LEU A 46 -8.78 4.98 0.43
N PRO A 47 -8.52 6.13 -0.22
CA PRO A 47 -8.30 6.14 -1.67
C PRO A 47 -7.18 5.16 -2.07
N LEU A 48 -7.26 4.57 -3.26
CA LEU A 48 -6.17 3.74 -3.77
C LEU A 48 -4.92 4.59 -3.92
N THR A 49 -3.94 4.35 -3.06
CA THR A 49 -2.75 5.19 -2.91
C THR A 49 -1.50 4.37 -3.21
N ALA A 50 -0.64 4.87 -4.11
CA ALA A 50 0.65 4.23 -4.37
C ALA A 50 1.60 4.44 -3.18
N ILE A 51 2.33 3.40 -2.80
CA ILE A 51 3.33 3.49 -1.72
C ILE A 51 4.40 4.54 -2.05
N ALA A 52 4.75 4.68 -3.33
CA ALA A 52 5.70 5.69 -3.82
C ALA A 52 5.22 7.14 -3.59
N ASP A 53 3.91 7.37 -3.44
CA ASP A 53 3.33 8.69 -3.25
C ASP A 53 3.21 9.07 -1.76
N PHE A 54 3.50 8.16 -0.82
CA PHE A 54 3.37 8.42 0.62
C PHE A 54 4.20 9.61 1.08
N GLY A 55 5.44 9.76 0.59
CA GLY A 55 6.30 10.89 0.95
C GLY A 55 5.68 12.24 0.59
N LYS A 56 5.09 12.34 -0.61
CA LYS A 56 4.43 13.57 -1.07
C LYS A 56 3.15 13.84 -0.30
N LEU A 57 2.31 12.82 -0.09
CA LEU A 57 1.08 12.97 0.70
C LEU A 57 1.39 13.33 2.17
N GLY A 58 2.51 12.82 2.68
CA GLY A 58 3.02 13.08 4.01
C GLY A 58 3.38 14.55 4.28
N GLU A 59 3.60 15.36 3.25
CA GLU A 59 3.78 16.81 3.39
C GLU A 59 2.54 17.49 3.99
N THR A 60 1.36 16.89 3.79
CA THR A 60 0.07 17.45 4.20
C THR A 60 -0.72 16.56 5.16
N ASP A 61 -0.40 15.27 5.25
CA ASP A 61 -1.13 14.29 6.06
C ASP A 61 -0.16 13.45 6.93
N PRO A 62 -0.22 13.59 8.27
CA PRO A 62 0.64 12.84 9.19
C PRO A 62 0.55 11.32 9.07
N LEU A 63 -0.59 10.77 8.62
CA LEU A 63 -0.74 9.34 8.36
C LEU A 63 0.28 8.88 7.32
N PHE A 64 0.31 9.57 6.18
CA PHE A 64 1.19 9.21 5.07
C PHE A 64 2.65 9.53 5.37
N ALA A 65 2.94 10.58 6.14
CA ALA A 65 4.30 10.89 6.59
C ALA A 65 4.90 9.73 7.40
N LYS A 66 4.12 9.18 8.33
CA LYS A 66 4.58 8.04 9.14
C LYS A 66 4.64 6.75 8.33
N LEU A 67 3.70 6.53 7.41
CA LEU A 67 3.75 5.38 6.50
C LEU A 67 4.99 5.42 5.60
N ASP A 68 5.36 6.59 5.06
CA ASP A 68 6.59 6.79 4.27
C ASP A 68 7.85 6.47 5.09
N GLU A 69 7.92 6.93 6.35
CA GLU A 69 9.02 6.58 7.26
C GLU A 69 9.12 5.06 7.48
N ILE A 70 7.99 4.39 7.74
CA ILE A 70 7.95 2.95 7.94
C ILE A 70 8.39 2.22 6.67
N THR A 71 7.78 2.52 5.51
CA THR A 71 8.10 1.81 4.27
C THR A 71 9.56 2.01 3.86
N LYS A 72 10.14 3.21 4.05
CA LYS A 72 11.58 3.46 3.81
C LYS A 72 12.49 2.56 4.66
N ARG A 73 12.15 2.32 5.93
CA ARG A 73 12.89 1.37 6.80
C ARG A 73 12.75 -0.09 6.36
N HIS A 74 11.69 -0.42 5.61
CA HIS A 74 11.43 -1.74 5.04
C HIS A 74 11.72 -1.81 3.53
N ASN A 75 12.74 -1.09 3.06
CA ASN A 75 13.20 -1.08 1.65
C ASN A 75 12.13 -0.62 0.64
N GLY A 76 11.26 0.30 1.05
CA GLY A 76 10.14 0.80 0.24
C GLY A 76 8.98 -0.18 0.10
N LEU A 77 8.98 -1.29 0.86
CA LEU A 77 7.95 -2.34 0.76
C LEU A 77 6.87 -2.19 1.82
N TRP A 78 5.68 -2.70 1.51
CA TRP A 78 4.63 -2.86 2.49
C TRP A 78 5.03 -3.93 3.53
N SER A 79 4.90 -3.60 4.82
CA SER A 79 5.34 -4.43 5.93
C SER A 79 4.24 -4.58 7.00
N PRO A 80 4.34 -5.60 7.89
CA PRO A 80 3.39 -5.75 9.00
C PRO A 80 3.34 -4.53 9.93
N GLU A 81 4.45 -3.79 10.06
CA GLU A 81 4.50 -2.55 10.83
C GLU A 81 3.64 -1.46 10.17
N ALA A 82 3.73 -1.32 8.84
CA ALA A 82 2.95 -0.35 8.09
C ALA A 82 1.45 -0.67 8.15
N GLU A 83 1.10 -1.95 8.03
CA GLU A 83 -0.27 -2.44 8.18
C GLU A 83 -0.83 -2.15 9.57
N LYS A 84 -0.09 -2.53 10.63
CA LYS A 84 -0.52 -2.28 12.01
C LYS A 84 -0.72 -0.78 12.27
N TYR A 85 0.17 0.06 11.76
CA TYR A 85 0.05 1.51 11.89
C TYR A 85 -1.19 2.04 11.14
N LEU A 86 -1.39 1.63 9.89
CA LEU A 86 -2.55 2.05 9.10
C LEU A 86 -3.87 1.71 9.81
N LEU A 87 -4.02 0.48 10.28
CA LEU A 87 -5.25 -0.01 10.93
C LEU A 87 -5.48 0.55 12.33
N ALA A 88 -4.46 1.14 12.96
CA ALA A 88 -4.63 1.85 14.23
C ALA A 88 -5.07 3.32 14.04
N ASN A 89 -4.98 3.85 12.81
CA ASN A 89 -5.22 5.26 12.49
C ASN A 89 -6.32 5.47 11.43
N LYS A 90 -7.05 4.41 11.08
CA LYS A 90 -8.20 4.38 10.19
C LYS A 90 -9.23 3.39 10.73
#